data_AF-A0A8S3UR99-F1
#
_entry.id   AF-A0A8S3UR99-F1
#
_cell.length_a   1.000
_cell.length_b   1.000
_cell.length_c   1.000
_cell.angle_alpha   90.00
_cell.angle_beta   90.00
_cell.angle_gamma   90.00
#
_symmetry.space_group_name_H-M   'P 1'
#
loop_
_entity.id
_entity.type
_entity.pdbx_description
1 polymer ?
#
loop_
_entity_poly.entity_id
_entity_poly.type
_entity_poly.pdbx_seq_one_letter_code
_entity_poly.pdbx_strand_id
1 'polypeptide(L)'
;MSLKSYKWNENSTELFQEALSSGSMQQQILNFNKTEYHSDINNMIKDVNTIFYEAANLSLKQKPTKKSTSKLKQNVKKKPNWLDASLSKLKNNLNDKEKLLQKYPFDPVIRSSFFSLLKHYRKTRKKKIRDFRQDLIDKLDNLKDNNPSQYWALLHELSDTNRENTTSDVSTDAWFSYFKNLNEKDTNASCDYLKDKLKDMEREKIFTELDNLISKAEIEKAIKECQAEMLVGKRRTELLKKTLIAELAILDSYLNLTILILFVLEKQRQKYRSEFANSIFR
;
A
#
# COMPACT_ATOMS: atom_id res chain seq x y z
N MET A 1 5.20 -4.08 -32.54
CA MET A 1 4.31 -3.86 -33.70
C MET A 1 2.91 -3.54 -33.18
N SER A 2 2.25 -2.50 -33.69
CA SER A 2 0.86 -2.19 -33.29
C SER A 2 -0.06 -3.28 -33.84
N LEU A 3 -0.81 -3.95 -32.97
CA LEU A 3 -1.79 -4.97 -33.36
C LEU A 3 -2.91 -4.30 -34.17
N LYS A 4 -2.94 -4.54 -35.48
CA LYS A 4 -4.03 -4.11 -36.35
C LYS A 4 -5.28 -4.92 -36.02
N SER A 5 -6.43 -4.26 -35.91
CA SER A 5 -7.72 -4.93 -35.71
C SER A 5 -8.48 -4.97 -37.04
N TYR A 6 -8.93 -6.15 -37.44
CA TYR A 6 -9.69 -6.36 -38.67
C TYR A 6 -11.19 -6.50 -38.36
N LYS A 7 -12.05 -6.18 -39.32
CA LYS A 7 -13.48 -6.45 -39.23
C LYS A 7 -13.83 -7.65 -40.11
N TRP A 8 -14.37 -8.70 -39.50
CA TRP A 8 -14.91 -9.86 -40.21
C TRP A 8 -16.36 -9.59 -40.60
N ASN A 9 -16.68 -9.76 -41.89
CA ASN A 9 -18.03 -9.64 -42.47
C ASN A 9 -18.41 -10.98 -43.11
N GLU A 10 -19.64 -11.10 -43.62
CA GLU A 10 -20.14 -12.34 -44.26
C GLU A 10 -19.26 -12.79 -45.43
N ASN A 11 -18.82 -11.87 -46.30
CA ASN A 11 -17.96 -12.18 -47.44
C ASN A 11 -16.47 -12.28 -47.08
N SER A 12 -16.08 -12.08 -45.81
CA SER A 12 -14.66 -12.06 -45.42
C SER A 12 -13.98 -13.41 -45.63
N THR A 13 -14.72 -14.51 -45.51
CA THR A 13 -14.18 -15.86 -45.71
C THR A 13 -13.73 -16.08 -47.14
N GLU A 14 -14.58 -15.75 -48.12
CA GLU A 14 -14.28 -15.91 -49.56
C GLU A 14 -13.12 -15.01 -49.98
N LEU A 15 -13.14 -13.74 -49.58
CA LEU A 15 -12.07 -12.79 -49.89
C LEU A 15 -10.73 -13.22 -49.28
N PHE A 16 -10.74 -13.81 -48.08
CA PHE A 16 -9.53 -14.29 -47.43
C PHE A 16 -8.97 -15.53 -48.15
N GLN A 17 -9.84 -16.43 -48.59
CA GLN A 17 -9.44 -17.58 -49.42
C GLN A 17 -8.86 -17.12 -50.76
N GLU A 18 -9.51 -16.17 -51.43
CA GLU A 18 -9.00 -15.58 -52.69
C GLU A 18 -7.63 -14.91 -52.48
N ALA A 19 -7.44 -14.19 -51.38
CA ALA A 19 -6.15 -13.60 -51.03
C ALA A 19 -5.06 -14.67 -50.79
N LEU A 20 -5.39 -15.78 -50.14
CA LEU A 20 -4.45 -16.92 -49.98
C LEU A 20 -4.12 -17.58 -51.32
N SER A 21 -5.05 -17.61 -52.27
CA SER A 21 -4.84 -18.12 -53.64
C SER A 21 -4.06 -17.14 -54.54
N SER A 22 -3.81 -15.92 -54.10
CA SER A 22 -3.02 -14.95 -54.87
C SER A 22 -1.58 -15.43 -55.08
N GLY A 23 -1.00 -15.15 -56.25
CA GLY A 23 0.34 -15.66 -56.60
C GLY A 23 1.44 -15.26 -55.61
N SER A 24 1.34 -14.06 -55.01
CA SER A 24 2.30 -13.60 -53.99
C SER A 24 2.18 -14.39 -52.68
N MET A 25 0.96 -14.66 -52.19
CA MET A 25 0.76 -15.46 -50.98
C MET A 25 1.14 -16.92 -51.20
N GLN A 26 0.82 -17.49 -52.37
CA GLN A 26 1.23 -18.85 -52.74
C GLN A 26 2.75 -19.01 -52.74
N GLN A 27 3.51 -18.01 -53.20
CA GLN A 27 4.98 -18.03 -53.11
C GLN A 27 5.47 -18.04 -51.65
N GLN A 28 4.86 -17.25 -50.76
CA GLN A 28 5.21 -17.26 -49.34
C GLN A 28 4.89 -18.59 -48.67
N ILE A 29 3.74 -19.19 -48.98
CA ILE A 29 3.35 -20.52 -48.49
C ILE A 29 4.32 -21.59 -49.00
N LEU A 30 4.71 -21.54 -50.28
CA LEU A 30 5.70 -22.45 -50.84
C LEU A 30 7.08 -22.28 -50.19
N ASN A 31 7.51 -21.04 -49.92
CA ASN A 31 8.76 -20.76 -49.23
C ASN A 31 8.73 -21.28 -47.79
N PHE A 32 7.63 -21.03 -47.07
CA PHE A 32 7.41 -21.58 -45.74
C PHE A 32 7.53 -23.11 -45.73
N ASN A 33 6.86 -23.79 -46.67
CA ASN A 33 6.90 -25.26 -46.77
C ASN A 33 8.28 -25.82 -47.15
N LYS A 34 9.12 -25.04 -47.84
CA LYS A 34 10.50 -25.43 -48.21
C LYS A 34 11.53 -25.13 -47.12
N THR A 35 11.19 -24.30 -46.14
CA THR A 35 12.13 -23.87 -45.11
C THR A 35 12.26 -24.95 -44.05
N GLU A 36 13.47 -25.46 -43.84
CA GLU A 36 13.74 -26.39 -42.74
C GLU A 36 13.94 -25.62 -41.43
N TYR A 37 12.93 -25.67 -40.56
CA TYR A 37 13.00 -25.09 -39.23
C TYR A 37 13.72 -26.05 -38.28
N HIS A 38 15.05 -25.95 -38.19
CA HIS A 38 15.84 -26.75 -37.25
C HIS A 38 15.61 -26.30 -35.80
N SER A 39 14.57 -26.83 -35.16
CA SER A 39 14.24 -26.68 -33.72
C SER A 39 13.74 -25.30 -33.28
N ASP A 40 13.65 -24.30 -34.16
CA ASP A 40 13.17 -22.96 -33.81
C ASP A 40 11.67 -22.77 -34.13
N ILE A 41 10.83 -23.36 -33.28
CA ILE A 41 9.37 -23.28 -33.37
C ILE A 41 8.88 -21.83 -33.39
N ASN A 42 9.60 -20.90 -32.74
CA ASN A 42 9.21 -19.50 -32.69
C ASN A 42 9.31 -18.82 -34.06
N ASN A 43 10.34 -19.15 -34.85
CA ASN A 43 10.46 -18.63 -36.21
C ASN A 43 9.37 -19.20 -37.12
N MET A 44 9.05 -20.48 -36.98
CA MET A 44 7.94 -21.10 -37.72
C MET A 44 6.61 -20.39 -37.42
N ILE A 45 6.29 -20.15 -36.14
CA ILE A 45 5.08 -19.44 -35.73
C ILE A 45 5.08 -18.00 -36.28
N LYS A 46 6.23 -17.33 -36.29
CA LYS A 46 6.35 -15.96 -36.81
C LYS A 46 6.06 -15.90 -38.31
N ASP A 47 6.55 -16.87 -39.08
CA ASP A 47 6.34 -16.90 -40.53
C ASP A 47 4.88 -17.22 -40.88
N VAL A 48 4.26 -18.19 -40.18
CA VAL A 48 2.82 -18.48 -40.32
C VAL A 48 1.98 -17.25 -40.00
N ASN A 49 2.28 -16.55 -38.90
CA ASN A 49 1.58 -15.33 -38.54
C ASN A 49 1.77 -14.23 -39.59
N THR A 50 2.96 -14.12 -40.18
CA THR A 50 3.24 -13.14 -41.23
C THR A 50 2.36 -13.40 -42.45
N ILE A 51 2.27 -14.66 -42.91
CA ILE A 51 1.38 -15.06 -44.00
C ILE A 51 -0.08 -14.68 -43.69
N PHE A 52 -0.57 -15.01 -42.47
CA PHE A 52 -1.93 -14.65 -42.09
C PHE A 52 -2.17 -13.14 -42.02
N TYR A 53 -1.21 -12.37 -41.52
CA TYR A 53 -1.35 -10.91 -41.47
C TYR A 53 -1.36 -10.28 -42.86
N GLU A 54 -0.54 -10.78 -43.79
CA GLU A 54 -0.52 -10.27 -45.16
C GLU A 54 -1.78 -10.65 -45.92
N ALA A 55 -2.24 -11.90 -45.82
CA ALA A 55 -3.52 -12.34 -46.36
C ALA A 55 -4.69 -11.52 -45.79
N ALA A 56 -4.67 -11.22 -44.48
CA ALA A 56 -5.67 -10.37 -43.83
C ALA A 56 -5.60 -8.92 -44.32
N ASN A 57 -4.40 -8.37 -44.56
CA ASN A 57 -4.25 -7.01 -45.08
C ASN A 57 -4.81 -6.87 -46.51
N LEU A 58 -4.73 -7.92 -47.32
CA LEU A 58 -5.25 -7.93 -48.69
C LEU A 58 -6.76 -8.09 -48.75
N SER A 59 -7.33 -8.93 -47.88
CA SER A 59 -8.75 -9.33 -47.96
C SER A 59 -9.69 -8.58 -47.00
N LEU A 60 -9.20 -8.18 -45.82
CA LEU A 60 -10.05 -7.67 -44.76
C LEU A 60 -9.97 -6.16 -44.64
N LYS A 61 -11.14 -5.53 -44.45
CA LYS A 61 -11.21 -4.11 -44.10
C LYS A 61 -10.63 -3.93 -42.70
N GLN A 62 -9.55 -3.16 -42.60
CA GLN A 62 -8.99 -2.76 -41.32
C GLN A 62 -10.03 -1.92 -40.59
N LYS A 63 -10.31 -2.23 -39.32
CA LYS A 63 -11.06 -1.28 -38.51
C LYS A 63 -10.24 0.00 -38.50
N PRO A 64 -10.85 1.16 -38.79
CA PRO A 64 -10.13 2.41 -38.62
C PRO A 64 -9.61 2.38 -37.19
N THR A 65 -8.28 2.30 -37.03
CA THR A 65 -7.67 2.59 -35.75
C THR A 65 -8.20 3.97 -35.46
N LYS A 66 -9.12 4.07 -34.48
CA LYS A 66 -9.62 5.37 -34.05
C LYS A 66 -8.35 6.13 -33.80
N LYS A 67 -7.99 7.08 -34.69
CA LYS A 67 -6.88 7.99 -34.47
C LYS A 67 -7.23 8.49 -33.10
N SER A 68 -6.45 8.06 -32.12
CA SER A 68 -6.62 8.54 -30.78
C SER A 68 -6.29 10.00 -30.94
N THR A 69 -7.32 10.83 -31.17
CA THR A 69 -7.31 12.21 -30.75
C THR A 69 -7.25 12.11 -29.24
N SER A 70 -6.05 11.76 -28.78
CA SER A 70 -5.64 11.69 -27.41
C SER A 70 -5.56 13.13 -26.94
N LYS A 71 -6.73 13.76 -26.80
CA LYS A 71 -7.03 14.21 -25.46
C LYS A 71 -6.97 12.92 -24.66
N LEU A 72 -5.78 12.62 -24.12
CA LEU A 72 -5.63 11.71 -23.01
C LEU A 72 -6.81 12.06 -22.11
N LYS A 73 -7.87 11.25 -22.13
CA LYS A 73 -8.64 11.05 -20.92
C LYS A 73 -7.64 10.34 -20.04
N GLN A 74 -6.69 11.11 -19.48
CA GLN A 74 -6.07 10.75 -18.23
C GLN A 74 -7.26 10.29 -17.42
N ASN A 75 -7.22 9.04 -16.93
CA ASN A 75 -8.12 8.61 -15.89
C ASN A 75 -8.03 9.72 -14.83
N VAL A 76 -8.98 10.66 -14.88
CA VAL A 76 -9.01 11.78 -13.95
C VAL A 76 -9.36 11.07 -12.68
N LYS A 77 -8.32 10.72 -11.91
CA LYS A 77 -8.44 10.00 -10.65
C LYS A 77 -9.61 10.63 -9.95
N LYS A 78 -10.71 9.87 -9.84
CA LYS A 78 -11.95 10.41 -9.29
C LYS A 78 -11.55 11.03 -7.96
N LYS A 79 -11.81 12.34 -7.82
CA LYS A 79 -11.45 13.01 -6.57
C LYS A 79 -12.11 12.20 -5.45
N PRO A 80 -11.39 11.93 -4.35
CA PRO A 80 -11.95 11.13 -3.30
C PRO A 80 -13.25 11.78 -2.81
N ASN A 81 -14.30 10.98 -2.64
CA ASN A 81 -15.67 11.47 -2.37
C ASN A 81 -15.78 12.33 -1.11
N TRP A 82 -14.82 12.26 -0.17
CA TRP A 82 -14.76 13.11 1.02
C TRP A 82 -14.24 14.54 0.76
N LEU A 83 -13.74 14.84 -0.45
CA LEU A 83 -13.15 16.13 -0.80
C LEU A 83 -14.21 17.14 -1.25
N ASP A 84 -14.79 17.84 -0.29
CA ASP A 84 -15.76 18.90 -0.56
C ASP A 84 -15.15 20.13 -1.23
N ALA A 85 -16.00 20.91 -1.92
CA ALA A 85 -15.63 22.20 -2.50
C ALA A 85 -15.05 23.17 -1.46
N SER A 86 -15.53 23.13 -0.22
CA SER A 86 -15.02 23.95 0.90
C SER A 86 -13.57 23.61 1.24
N LEU A 87 -13.23 22.31 1.30
CA LEU A 87 -11.86 21.87 1.56
C LEU A 87 -10.92 22.20 0.40
N SER A 88 -11.44 22.14 -0.84
CA SER A 88 -10.71 22.55 -2.03
C SER A 88 -10.39 24.05 -2.03
N LYS A 89 -11.37 24.90 -1.67
CA LYS A 89 -11.14 26.34 -1.49
C LYS A 89 -10.08 26.60 -0.41
N LEU A 90 -10.16 25.89 0.71
CA LEU A 90 -9.19 26.03 1.80
C LEU A 90 -7.77 25.63 1.39
N LYS A 91 -7.65 24.56 0.58
CA LYS A 91 -6.37 24.15 -0.01
C LYS A 91 -5.81 25.20 -0.98
N ASN A 92 -6.66 25.80 -1.80
CA ASN A 92 -6.22 26.86 -2.72
C ASN A 92 -5.72 28.10 -1.95
N ASN A 93 -6.47 28.54 -0.94
CA ASN A 93 -6.05 29.65 -0.07
C ASN A 93 -4.71 29.36 0.61
N LEU A 94 -4.48 28.10 1.03
CA LEU A 94 -3.22 27.67 1.61
C LEU A 94 -2.07 27.79 0.60
N ASN A 95 -2.27 27.32 -0.63
CA ASN A 95 -1.28 27.43 -1.70
C ASN A 95 -0.96 28.90 -2.04
N ASP A 96 -1.95 29.78 -2.03
CA ASP A 96 -1.73 31.21 -2.29
C ASP A 96 -0.93 31.87 -1.16
N LYS A 97 -1.20 31.52 0.10
CA LYS A 97 -0.40 31.95 1.25
C LYS A 97 1.01 31.36 1.25
N GLU A 98 1.18 30.15 0.76
CA GLU A 98 2.50 29.51 0.58
C GLU A 98 3.35 30.28 -0.43
N LYS A 99 2.77 30.65 -1.58
CA LYS A 99 3.45 31.50 -2.57
C LYS A 99 3.85 32.86 -1.99
N LEU A 100 3.01 33.46 -1.15
CA LEU A 100 3.36 34.70 -0.44
C LEU A 100 4.49 34.49 0.56
N LEU A 101 4.48 33.38 1.31
CA LEU A 101 5.55 33.05 2.25
C LEU A 101 6.89 32.83 1.54
N GLN A 102 6.88 32.21 0.36
CA GLN A 102 8.09 32.05 -0.47
C GLN A 102 8.65 33.40 -0.93
N LYS A 103 7.78 34.38 -1.24
CA LYS A 103 8.19 35.74 -1.61
C LYS A 103 8.69 36.57 -0.43
N TYR A 104 8.10 36.38 0.76
CA TYR A 104 8.39 37.17 1.95
C TYR A 104 8.64 36.25 3.18
N PRO A 105 9.78 35.56 3.24
CA PRO A 105 10.02 34.50 4.24
C PRO A 105 10.17 35.01 5.67
N PHE A 106 10.55 36.28 5.84
CA PHE A 106 10.81 36.89 7.16
C PHE A 106 9.67 37.76 7.67
N ASP A 107 8.59 37.94 6.90
CA ASP A 107 7.42 38.69 7.37
C ASP A 107 6.64 37.87 8.41
N PRO A 108 6.57 38.33 9.68
CA PRO A 108 5.90 37.59 10.75
C PRO A 108 4.38 37.46 10.53
N VAL A 109 3.76 38.43 9.85
CA VAL A 109 2.31 38.43 9.59
C VAL A 109 1.96 37.36 8.57
N ILE A 110 2.71 37.30 7.46
CA ILE A 110 2.51 36.28 6.42
C ILE A 110 2.76 34.89 7.01
N ARG A 111 3.86 34.71 7.74
CA ARG A 111 4.21 33.44 8.38
C ARG A 111 3.13 32.96 9.36
N SER A 112 2.71 33.82 10.29
CA SER A 112 1.65 33.50 11.26
C SER A 112 0.34 33.13 10.57
N SER A 113 -0.05 33.89 9.53
CA SER A 113 -1.28 33.64 8.77
C SER A 113 -1.25 32.30 8.04
N PHE A 114 -0.12 31.93 7.43
CA PHE A 114 0.06 30.66 6.74
C PHE A 114 -0.05 29.47 7.70
N PHE A 115 0.70 29.49 8.82
CA PHE A 115 0.67 28.38 9.78
C PHE A 115 -0.70 28.23 10.47
N SER A 116 -1.39 29.35 10.73
CA SER A 116 -2.76 29.33 11.24
C SER A 116 -3.73 28.67 10.25
N LEU A 117 -3.64 29.05 8.97
CA LEU A 117 -4.44 28.46 7.90
C LEU A 117 -4.12 26.97 7.69
N LEU A 118 -2.84 26.59 7.76
CA LEU A 118 -2.38 25.20 7.68
C LEU A 118 -2.96 24.34 8.81
N LYS A 119 -2.93 24.85 10.05
CA LYS A 119 -3.51 24.18 11.22
C LYS A 119 -5.03 24.00 11.03
N HIS A 120 -5.72 25.03 10.56
CA HIS A 120 -7.15 24.97 10.26
C HIS A 120 -7.45 23.93 9.17
N TYR A 121 -6.73 23.96 8.05
CA TYR A 121 -6.86 22.97 6.98
C TYR A 121 -6.66 21.53 7.45
N ARG A 122 -5.59 21.26 8.21
CA ARG A 122 -5.33 19.93 8.77
C ARG A 122 -6.46 19.45 9.68
N LYS A 123 -6.99 20.32 10.54
CA LYS A 123 -8.11 20.01 11.45
C LYS A 123 -9.37 19.70 10.65
N THR A 124 -9.75 20.56 9.71
CA THR A 124 -10.96 20.41 8.89
C THR A 124 -10.88 19.17 8.00
N ARG A 125 -9.71 18.90 7.39
CA ARG A 125 -9.48 17.67 6.59
C ARG A 125 -9.67 16.41 7.43
N LYS A 126 -9.05 16.34 8.61
CA LYS A 126 -9.18 15.18 9.51
C LYS A 126 -10.64 14.98 9.94
N LYS A 127 -11.36 16.06 10.26
CA LYS A 127 -12.79 16.00 10.59
C LYS A 127 -13.60 15.45 9.42
N LYS A 128 -13.46 16.01 8.22
CA LYS A 128 -14.21 15.57 7.02
C LYS A 128 -13.95 14.11 6.66
N ILE A 129 -12.72 13.62 6.80
CA ILE A 129 -12.41 12.20 6.60
C ILE A 129 -13.13 11.33 7.63
N ARG A 130 -13.18 11.76 8.90
CA ARG A 130 -13.88 11.02 9.95
C ARG A 130 -15.38 10.99 9.70
N ASP A 131 -15.97 12.16 9.43
CA ASP A 131 -17.40 12.31 9.15
C ASP A 131 -17.79 11.41 7.96
N PHE A 132 -17.02 11.44 6.86
CA PHE A 132 -17.26 10.57 5.70
C PHE A 132 -17.18 9.07 6.02
N ARG A 133 -16.24 8.65 6.87
CA ARG A 133 -16.14 7.24 7.30
C ARG A 133 -17.33 6.85 8.16
N GLN A 134 -17.77 7.73 9.06
CA GLN A 134 -18.94 7.49 9.89
C GLN A 134 -20.19 7.38 9.03
N ASP A 135 -20.40 8.32 8.11
CA ASP A 135 -21.54 8.28 7.17
C ASP A 135 -21.56 6.99 6.34
N LEU A 136 -20.40 6.45 5.97
CA LEU A 136 -20.30 5.16 5.27
C LEU A 136 -20.71 3.98 6.15
N ILE A 137 -20.28 3.96 7.41
CA ILE A 137 -20.66 2.94 8.39
C ILE A 137 -22.17 3.00 8.61
N ASP A 138 -22.71 4.19 8.87
CA ASP A 138 -24.13 4.39 9.11
C ASP A 138 -24.95 3.96 7.88
N LYS A 139 -24.47 4.23 6.66
CA LYS A 139 -25.10 3.73 5.43
C LYS A 139 -25.06 2.20 5.31
N LEU A 140 -23.93 1.58 5.63
CA LEU A 140 -23.80 0.12 5.60
C LEU A 140 -24.75 -0.54 6.61
N ASP A 141 -24.81 -0.03 7.83
CA ASP A 141 -25.69 -0.55 8.88
C ASP A 141 -27.16 -0.41 8.48
N ASN A 142 -27.57 0.74 7.93
CA ASN A 142 -28.93 0.95 7.44
C ASN A 142 -29.28 0.08 6.22
N LEU A 143 -28.33 -0.17 5.31
CA LEU A 143 -28.58 -0.96 4.10
C LEU A 143 -28.60 -2.47 4.36
N LYS A 144 -27.89 -2.93 5.41
CA LYS A 144 -27.79 -4.35 5.76
C LYS A 144 -29.16 -5.01 5.93
N ASP A 145 -30.06 -4.34 6.64
CA ASP A 145 -31.39 -4.88 6.95
C ASP A 145 -32.45 -4.50 5.91
N ASN A 146 -32.31 -3.34 5.25
CA ASN A 146 -33.32 -2.80 4.33
C ASN A 146 -33.10 -3.19 2.86
N ASN A 147 -31.85 -3.30 2.40
CA ASN A 147 -31.54 -3.58 1.00
C ASN A 147 -30.16 -4.25 0.83
N PRO A 148 -30.10 -5.58 0.95
CA PRO A 148 -28.83 -6.31 0.91
C PRO A 148 -28.11 -6.19 -0.43
N SER A 149 -28.82 -5.98 -1.55
CA SER A 149 -28.20 -5.80 -2.87
C SER A 149 -27.34 -4.53 -2.93
N GLN A 150 -27.89 -3.40 -2.44
CA GLN A 150 -27.15 -2.13 -2.38
C GLN A 150 -26.00 -2.17 -1.37
N TYR A 151 -26.18 -2.90 -0.26
CA TYR A 151 -25.11 -3.15 0.70
C TYR A 151 -23.89 -3.80 0.03
N TRP A 152 -24.10 -4.90 -0.70
CA TRP A 152 -22.99 -5.60 -1.38
C TRP A 152 -22.36 -4.74 -2.48
N ALA A 153 -23.16 -3.98 -3.24
CA ALA A 153 -22.63 -3.06 -4.24
C ALA A 153 -21.70 -2.00 -3.62
N LEU A 154 -22.10 -1.40 -2.51
CA LEU A 154 -21.29 -0.40 -1.79
C LEU A 154 -20.04 -1.02 -1.17
N LEU A 155 -20.13 -2.25 -0.65
CA LEU A 155 -18.97 -2.98 -0.13
C LEU A 155 -17.96 -3.29 -1.24
N HIS A 156 -18.43 -3.70 -2.42
CA HIS A 156 -17.58 -3.93 -3.58
C HIS A 156 -16.90 -2.65 -4.06
N GLU A 157 -17.63 -1.52 -4.12
CA GLU A 157 -17.04 -0.22 -4.44
C GLU A 157 -15.91 0.15 -3.48
N LEU A 158 -16.10 -0.07 -2.18
CA LEU A 158 -15.06 0.16 -1.17
C LEU A 158 -13.85 -0.78 -1.32
N SER A 159 -14.06 -2.04 -1.70
CA SER A 159 -12.97 -2.99 -1.93
C SER A 159 -12.14 -2.68 -3.17
N ASP A 160 -12.80 -2.24 -4.24
CA ASP A 160 -12.15 -1.94 -5.51
C ASP A 160 -11.33 -0.65 -5.42
N THR A 161 -11.81 0.34 -4.68
CA THR A 161 -11.10 1.61 -4.46
C THR A 161 -9.76 1.43 -3.72
N ASN A 162 -9.60 0.36 -2.93
CA ASN A 162 -8.36 0.05 -2.23
C ASN A 162 -7.37 -0.77 -3.07
N ARG A 163 -7.83 -1.54 -4.07
CA ARG A 163 -6.96 -2.38 -4.91
C ARG A 163 -6.10 -1.58 -5.89
N GLU A 164 -6.61 -0.45 -6.40
CA GLU A 164 -5.87 0.35 -7.39
C GLU A 164 -4.58 1.01 -6.87
N ASN A 165 -4.32 1.03 -5.56
CA ASN A 165 -3.15 1.71 -4.97
C ASN A 165 -2.11 0.79 -4.30
N THR A 166 -2.36 -0.51 -4.13
CA THR A 166 -1.44 -1.40 -3.39
C THR A 166 -0.73 -2.44 -4.25
N THR A 167 -1.14 -2.65 -5.50
CA THR A 167 -0.41 -3.52 -6.42
C THR A 167 0.23 -2.67 -7.50
N SER A 168 1.35 -2.02 -7.18
CA SER A 168 2.40 -1.95 -8.20
C SER A 168 2.73 -3.41 -8.50
N ASP A 169 2.21 -3.91 -9.61
CA ASP A 169 2.42 -5.26 -10.11
C ASP A 169 3.89 -5.39 -10.52
N VAL A 170 4.76 -5.45 -9.52
CA VAL A 170 6.19 -5.67 -9.69
C VAL A 170 6.29 -7.15 -9.99
N SER A 171 6.68 -7.48 -11.22
CA SER A 171 6.80 -8.87 -11.64
C SER A 171 7.72 -9.63 -10.67
N THR A 172 7.43 -10.90 -10.48
CA THR A 172 8.27 -11.81 -9.69
C THR A 172 9.73 -11.77 -10.13
N ASP A 173 9.98 -11.62 -11.43
CA ASP A 173 11.34 -11.48 -11.99
C ASP A 173 12.02 -10.17 -11.60
N ALA A 174 11.27 -9.07 -11.51
CA ALA A 174 11.80 -7.78 -11.06
C ALA A 174 12.15 -7.83 -9.56
N TRP A 175 11.32 -8.49 -8.75
CA TRP A 175 11.62 -8.75 -7.33
C TRP A 175 12.86 -9.63 -7.16
N PHE A 176 12.95 -10.73 -7.90
CA PHE A 176 14.09 -11.63 -7.85
C PHE A 176 15.38 -10.93 -8.25
N SER A 177 15.35 -10.15 -9.34
CA SER A 177 16.52 -9.41 -9.82
C SER A 177 16.99 -8.34 -8.83
N TYR A 178 16.04 -7.65 -8.17
CA TYR A 178 16.37 -6.67 -7.14
C TYR A 178 17.10 -7.30 -5.95
N PHE A 179 16.54 -8.37 -5.37
CA PHE A 179 17.14 -9.03 -4.21
C PHE A 179 18.45 -9.75 -4.54
N LYS A 180 18.56 -10.33 -5.75
CA LYS A 180 19.81 -10.91 -6.24
C LYS A 180 20.92 -9.84 -6.30
N ASN A 181 20.64 -8.70 -6.91
CA ASN A 181 21.59 -7.58 -6.98
C ASN A 181 21.91 -6.96 -5.61
N LEU A 182 20.96 -6.98 -4.66
CA LEU A 182 21.18 -6.51 -3.30
C LEU A 182 22.19 -7.42 -2.57
N ASN A 183 22.06 -8.74 -2.75
CA ASN A 183 22.89 -9.73 -2.07
C ASN A 183 24.25 -9.96 -2.75
N GLU A 184 24.39 -9.66 -4.04
CA GLU A 184 25.65 -9.79 -4.77
C GLU A 184 26.64 -8.65 -4.51
N LYS A 185 26.18 -7.50 -3.98
CA LYS A 185 27.03 -6.32 -3.83
C LYS A 185 27.86 -6.27 -2.54
N ASP A 186 27.56 -7.09 -1.53
CA ASP A 186 28.18 -6.96 -0.19
C ASP A 186 28.88 -8.20 0.36
N THR A 187 29.07 -9.27 -0.44
CA THR A 187 29.79 -10.46 0.07
C THR A 187 31.28 -10.25 0.29
N ASN A 188 31.88 -9.18 -0.25
CA ASN A 188 33.30 -8.83 -0.06
C ASN A 188 33.52 -7.60 0.85
N ALA A 189 32.46 -6.92 1.30
CA ALA A 189 32.58 -5.86 2.30
C ALA A 189 32.70 -6.50 3.69
N SER A 190 33.91 -6.99 3.96
CA SER A 190 34.47 -7.43 5.24
C SER A 190 33.46 -7.60 6.38
N CYS A 191 32.90 -8.81 6.47
CA CYS A 191 32.14 -9.26 7.64
C CYS A 191 32.97 -9.08 8.94
N ASP A 192 34.30 -9.00 8.82
CA ASP A 192 35.22 -8.71 9.92
C ASP A 192 35.10 -7.27 10.43
N TYR A 193 34.84 -6.27 9.57
CA TYR A 193 34.57 -4.89 10.02
C TYR A 193 33.30 -4.81 10.88
N LEU A 194 32.24 -5.53 10.50
CA LEU A 194 31.00 -5.57 11.28
C LEU A 194 31.20 -6.31 12.60
N LYS A 195 31.98 -7.40 12.62
CA LYS A 195 32.31 -8.13 13.85
C LYS A 195 33.18 -7.31 14.79
N ASP A 196 34.16 -6.60 14.27
CA ASP A 196 35.03 -5.74 15.08
C ASP A 196 34.24 -4.56 15.63
N LYS A 197 33.38 -3.94 14.83
CA LYS A 197 32.48 -2.87 15.29
C LYS A 197 31.47 -3.34 16.34
N LEU A 198 30.93 -4.54 16.20
CA LEU A 198 30.07 -5.16 17.22
C LEU A 198 30.83 -5.40 18.52
N LYS A 199 32.06 -5.92 18.47
CA LYS A 199 32.91 -6.09 19.66
C LYS A 199 33.25 -4.77 20.33
N ASP A 200 33.49 -3.72 19.55
CA ASP A 200 33.77 -2.39 20.09
C ASP A 200 32.52 -1.81 20.77
N MET A 201 31.34 -1.97 20.17
CA MET A 201 30.07 -1.57 20.77
C MET A 201 29.67 -2.38 22.01
N GLU A 202 30.09 -3.66 22.11
CA GLU A 202 29.88 -4.47 23.31
C GLU A 202 30.84 -4.09 24.46
N ARG A 203 32.02 -3.55 24.14
CA ARG A 203 33.00 -3.05 25.12
C ARG A 203 32.64 -1.67 25.65
N GLU A 204 32.07 -0.83 24.81
CA GLU A 204 31.38 0.37 25.25
C GLU A 204 30.14 -0.08 26.02
N LYS A 205 30.24 -0.21 27.35
CA LYS A 205 29.07 -0.23 28.22
C LYS A 205 28.35 1.10 28.03
N ILE A 206 27.47 1.17 27.04
CA ILE A 206 26.51 2.24 26.91
C ILE A 206 25.55 2.03 28.07
N PHE A 207 25.92 2.55 29.25
CA PHE A 207 24.92 2.91 30.25
C PHE A 207 24.09 4.00 29.58
N THR A 208 23.02 3.59 28.92
CA THR A 208 22.06 4.55 28.42
C THR A 208 21.41 5.20 29.63
N GLU A 209 21.01 6.47 29.54
CA GLU A 209 20.24 7.12 30.61
C GLU A 209 18.94 6.34 30.94
N LEU A 210 18.52 5.44 30.06
CA LEU A 210 17.42 4.49 30.23
C LEU A 210 17.73 3.33 31.21
N ASP A 211 19.01 3.02 31.45
CA ASP A 211 19.47 2.02 32.42
C ASP A 211 19.61 2.60 33.84
N ASN A 212 19.53 3.93 33.97
CA ASN A 212 19.42 4.55 35.29
C ASN A 212 18.03 4.21 35.84
N LEU A 213 18.01 3.36 36.87
CA LEU A 213 16.80 3.08 37.63
C LEU A 213 16.19 4.40 38.10
N ILE A 214 14.95 4.67 37.70
CA ILE A 214 14.22 5.88 38.09
C ILE A 214 14.30 6.02 39.61
N SER A 215 14.93 7.08 40.09
CA SER A 215 15.17 7.24 41.52
C SER A 215 13.86 7.56 42.24
N LYS A 216 13.72 7.11 43.48
CA LYS A 216 12.54 7.41 44.31
C LYS A 216 12.30 8.93 44.44
N ALA A 217 13.38 9.72 44.52
CA ALA A 217 13.31 11.17 44.61
C ALA A 217 12.73 11.81 43.34
N GLU A 218 13.02 11.25 42.17
CA GLU A 218 12.52 11.73 40.88
C GLU A 218 11.02 11.43 40.72
N ILE A 219 10.57 10.26 41.17
CA ILE A 219 9.14 9.91 41.26
C ILE A 219 8.43 10.86 42.21
N GLU A 220 8.98 11.11 43.41
CA GLU A 220 8.39 12.02 44.40
C GLU A 220 8.30 13.47 43.87
N LYS A 221 9.31 13.92 43.11
CA LYS A 221 9.30 15.24 42.47
C LYS A 221 8.22 15.34 41.39
N ALA A 222 8.13 14.35 40.50
CA ALA A 222 7.10 14.32 39.45
C ALA A 222 5.68 14.30 40.03
N ILE A 223 5.45 13.57 41.13
CA ILE A 223 4.16 13.56 41.84
C ILE A 223 3.83 14.96 42.39
N LYS A 224 4.79 15.66 43.00
CA LYS A 224 4.58 17.01 43.53
C LYS A 224 4.28 18.02 42.42
N GLU A 225 4.99 17.96 41.30
CA GLU A 225 4.74 18.80 40.12
C GLU A 225 3.34 18.54 39.53
N CYS A 226 2.93 17.27 39.40
CA CYS A 226 1.58 16.91 39.00
C CYS A 226 0.52 17.48 39.96
N GLN A 227 0.73 17.35 41.28
CA GLN A 227 -0.19 17.89 42.28
C GLN A 227 -0.30 19.42 42.23
N ALA A 228 0.79 20.12 41.93
CA ALA A 228 0.81 21.57 41.78
C ALA A 228 0.02 22.03 40.54
N GLU A 229 0.18 21.35 39.39
CA GLU A 229 -0.60 21.65 38.18
C GLU A 229 -2.10 21.32 38.36
N MET A 230 -2.42 20.33 39.19
CA MET A 230 -3.80 19.97 39.51
C MET A 230 -4.57 21.07 40.29
N LEU A 231 -3.87 21.95 41.01
CA LEU A 231 -4.49 23.07 41.73
C LEU A 231 -4.96 24.20 40.79
N VAL A 232 -4.39 24.30 39.59
CA VAL A 232 -4.69 25.37 38.61
C VAL A 232 -5.85 25.00 37.66
N GLY A 233 -6.20 23.70 37.53
CA GLY A 233 -7.16 23.21 36.53
C GLY A 233 -8.30 22.34 37.08
N LYS A 234 -9.09 22.86 38.04
CA LYS A 234 -10.12 22.11 38.81
C LYS A 234 -11.21 21.34 38.04
N ARG A 235 -11.36 21.45 36.72
CA ARG A 235 -12.35 20.65 35.93
C ARG A 235 -11.75 19.57 35.02
N ARG A 236 -10.45 19.64 34.71
CA ARG A 236 -9.80 18.63 33.83
C ARG A 236 -9.27 17.43 34.61
N THR A 237 -9.07 17.60 35.91
CA THR A 237 -8.42 16.65 36.81
C THR A 237 -9.33 15.51 37.27
N GLU A 238 -10.64 15.71 37.40
CA GLU A 238 -11.55 14.61 37.74
C GLU A 238 -11.73 13.60 36.60
N LEU A 239 -11.79 14.09 35.36
CA LEU A 239 -11.89 13.23 34.18
C LEU A 239 -10.59 12.43 33.98
N LEU A 240 -9.43 13.09 34.17
CA LEU A 240 -8.13 12.42 34.12
C LEU A 240 -7.93 11.41 35.26
N LYS A 241 -8.38 11.71 36.49
CA LYS A 241 -8.38 10.74 37.60
C LYS A 241 -9.24 9.53 37.28
N LYS A 242 -10.46 9.72 36.75
CA LYS A 242 -11.33 8.60 36.37
C LYS A 242 -10.73 7.75 35.24
N THR A 243 -10.09 8.35 34.24
CA THR A 243 -9.40 7.60 33.18
C THR A 243 -8.17 6.87 33.69
N LEU A 244 -7.34 7.49 34.54
CA LEU A 244 -6.17 6.83 35.14
C LEU A 244 -6.56 5.64 36.03
N ILE A 245 -7.64 5.77 36.81
CA ILE A 245 -8.16 4.66 37.62
C ILE A 245 -8.65 3.51 36.72
N ALA A 246 -9.32 3.82 35.60
CA ALA A 246 -9.75 2.81 34.64
C ALA A 246 -8.57 2.13 33.93
N GLU A 247 -7.54 2.88 33.55
CA GLU A 247 -6.33 2.34 32.91
C GLU A 247 -5.52 1.47 33.89
N LEU A 248 -5.41 1.85 35.16
CA LEU A 248 -4.77 1.04 36.19
C LEU A 248 -5.53 -0.27 36.44
N ALA A 249 -6.87 -0.24 36.45
CA ALA A 249 -7.67 -1.47 36.59
C ALA A 249 -7.49 -2.41 35.38
N ILE A 250 -7.33 -1.87 34.18
CA ILE A 250 -7.03 -2.65 32.98
C ILE A 250 -5.64 -3.28 33.09
N LEU A 251 -4.63 -2.52 33.53
CA LEU A 251 -3.26 -3.02 33.71
C LEU A 251 -3.19 -4.13 34.77
N ASP A 252 -3.88 -3.99 35.90
CA ASP A 252 -3.98 -5.04 36.92
C ASP A 252 -4.64 -6.31 36.36
N SER A 253 -5.68 -6.16 35.52
CA SER A 253 -6.30 -7.31 34.84
C SER A 253 -5.33 -7.99 33.87
N TYR A 254 -4.52 -7.24 33.12
CA TYR A 254 -3.51 -7.81 32.22
C TYR A 254 -2.38 -8.50 33.00
N LEU A 255 -1.92 -7.91 34.11
CA LEU A 255 -0.89 -8.51 34.96
C LEU A 255 -1.36 -9.83 35.58
N ASN A 256 -2.61 -9.88 36.05
CA ASN A 256 -3.19 -11.11 36.58
C ASN A 256 -3.33 -12.18 35.48
N LEU A 257 -3.69 -11.78 34.25
CA LEU A 257 -3.76 -12.70 33.11
C LEU A 257 -2.39 -13.27 32.75
N THR A 258 -1.34 -12.44 32.72
CA THR A 258 0.02 -12.91 32.40
C THR A 258 0.58 -13.82 33.47
N ILE A 259 0.35 -13.52 34.76
CA ILE A 259 0.69 -14.42 35.88
C ILE A 259 -0.01 -15.77 35.72
N LEU A 260 -1.31 -15.77 35.36
CA LEU A 260 -2.07 -17.00 35.12
C LEU A 260 -1.49 -17.82 33.96
N ILE A 261 -1.15 -17.16 32.84
CA ILE A 261 -0.55 -17.82 31.67
C ILE A 261 0.80 -18.45 32.04
N LEU A 262 1.65 -17.72 32.76
CA LEU A 262 2.95 -18.23 33.21
C LEU A 262 2.78 -19.44 34.14
N PHE A 263 1.81 -19.40 35.05
CA PHE A 263 1.50 -20.53 35.94
C PHE A 263 1.02 -21.76 35.17
N VAL A 264 0.17 -21.59 34.15
CA VAL A 264 -0.29 -22.68 33.29
C VAL A 264 0.87 -23.30 32.50
N LEU A 265 1.75 -22.46 31.93
CA LEU A 265 2.93 -22.92 31.19
C LEU A 265 3.90 -23.69 32.09
N GLU A 266 4.13 -23.25 33.33
CA GLU A 266 4.99 -23.96 34.27
C GLU A 266 4.40 -25.32 34.67
N LYS A 267 3.07 -25.41 34.89
CA LYS A 267 2.42 -26.72 35.11
C LYS A 267 2.57 -27.67 33.92
N GLN A 268 2.40 -27.17 32.69
CA GLN A 268 2.63 -27.99 31.49
C GLN A 268 4.08 -28.47 31.41
N ARG A 269 5.04 -27.57 31.68
CA ARG A 269 6.47 -27.91 31.71
C ARG A 269 6.80 -28.99 32.75
N GLN A 270 6.23 -28.91 33.95
CA GLN A 270 6.40 -29.95 34.98
C GLN A 270 5.81 -31.30 34.54
N LYS A 271 4.63 -31.29 33.91
CA LYS A 271 4.02 -32.51 33.34
C LYS A 271 4.94 -33.18 32.32
N TYR A 272 5.44 -32.43 31.33
CA TYR A 272 6.37 -32.96 30.33
C TYR A 272 7.68 -33.48 30.94
N ARG A 273 8.22 -32.81 31.96
CA ARG A 273 9.40 -33.33 32.69
C ARG A 273 9.14 -34.67 33.36
N SER A 274 7.96 -34.85 33.96
CA SER A 274 7.59 -36.11 34.60
C SER A 274 7.38 -37.25 33.59
N GLU A 275 6.74 -36.97 32.46
CA GLU A 275 6.54 -37.94 31.37
C GLU A 275 7.87 -38.33 30.72
N PHE A 276 8.75 -37.35 30.49
CA PHE A 276 10.09 -37.59 29.95
C PHE A 276 10.95 -38.43 30.90
N ALA A 277 10.96 -38.13 32.21
CA ALA A 277 11.65 -38.95 33.19
C ALA A 277 11.12 -40.40 33.18
N ASN A 278 9.80 -40.59 33.16
CA ASN A 278 9.20 -41.93 33.08
C ASN A 278 9.53 -42.68 31.77
N SER A 279 9.79 -41.97 30.67
CA SER A 279 10.19 -42.58 29.40
C SER A 279 11.66 -43.02 29.37
N ILE A 280 12.53 -42.44 30.19
CA ILE A 280 13.94 -42.84 30.29
C ILE A 280 14.11 -44.11 31.15
N PHE A 281 13.24 -44.30 32.14
CA PHE A 281 13.31 -45.42 33.09
C PHE A 281 12.43 -46.63 32.71
N ARG A 282 11.82 -46.63 31.51
CA ARG A 282 11.14 -47.79 30.92
C ARG A 282 12.01 -48.39 29.82
#